data_AF-A0A1L9MUW0-F1
#
_entry.id   AF-A0A1L9MUW0-F1
#
_cell.length_a   1.000
_cell.length_b   1.000
_cell.length_c   1.000
_cell.angle_alpha   90.00
_cell.angle_beta   90.00
_cell.angle_gamma   90.00
#
_symmetry.space_group_name_H-M   'P 1'
#
loop_
_entity.id
_entity.type
_entity.pdbx_description
1 polymer ?
#
loop_
_entity_poly.entity_id
_entity_poly.type
_entity_poly.pdbx_seq_one_letter_code
_entity_poly.pdbx_strand_id
1 'polypeptide(L)'
;METGIFGPSLYCLERGEETRKGLISNILAIPGLRESWIPDVGPRLFHPENPVGSYNKHIKPYPIAESSAWTRTLKEYPNIRRPFKAPPRSGLIPRGRVHMRALAEAFTVPDTLFWHAVAEVLYGYVWSMIDDNIICKECFRGTAVCAIFAAFPDYYHFCQEMLPLLEMTAKHIVEYIAHVHRCHSHNSEYHKVMDTWLSTLQAVYLDVLHPKAEGLRFPEDELQSIRYRLINGGMRAIALEVRLESGRLDEDDLTLDTIAFVGVTMHDACDYRHDNLANEFYNTLTIVSAHCGVPATNMVRRLCVDVWAWALDKGADWVLHYSGRMLAWQLYMARYRTTILFDHMVPTESGDQPAEDPYGDPVLNRMNPLPPSTHPYDFDLRNRCSNKDRYDELLRKCLSHFETCSGCYQYDKVSWEARVPLLGKAYETKYTDCSCLSIISTYMVLACMEPVWWAVDYATEYTGPMEKWSPLLC
;
A
#
# COMPACT_ATOMS: atom_id res chain seq x y z
N MET A 1 -32.91 10.67 1.63
CA MET A 1 -31.58 10.86 2.22
C MET A 1 -30.65 11.20 1.06
N GLU A 2 -30.13 12.42 1.01
CA GLU A 2 -29.07 12.78 0.07
C GLU A 2 -27.74 12.34 0.70
N THR A 3 -27.18 11.24 0.22
CA THR A 3 -25.82 10.84 0.58
C THR A 3 -24.86 11.55 -0.38
N GLY A 4 -23.77 12.09 0.15
CA GLY A 4 -22.85 12.95 -0.59
C GLY A 4 -21.63 13.26 0.25
N ILE A 5 -20.90 12.21 0.66
CA ILE A 5 -19.74 12.36 1.54
C ILE A 5 -18.68 13.24 0.88
N PHE A 6 -18.03 14.06 1.70
CA PHE A 6 -16.98 15.01 1.31
C PHE A 6 -17.37 16.07 0.24
N GLY A 7 -18.66 16.28 -0.05
CA GLY A 7 -19.10 17.23 -1.08
C GLY A 7 -19.70 18.54 -0.54
N PRO A 8 -19.95 19.53 -1.43
CA PRO A 8 -19.12 19.92 -2.58
C PRO A 8 -17.94 20.83 -2.17
N SER A 9 -17.87 21.24 -0.90
CA SER A 9 -17.02 22.35 -0.45
C SER A 9 -15.64 21.95 0.07
N LEU A 10 -15.17 20.71 -0.13
CA LEU A 10 -13.90 20.22 0.44
C LEU A 10 -12.69 21.14 0.13
N TYR A 11 -12.63 21.69 -1.08
CA TYR A 11 -11.57 22.62 -1.51
C TYR A 11 -11.94 24.11 -1.37
N CYS A 12 -13.08 24.42 -0.74
CA CYS A 12 -13.50 25.79 -0.46
C CYS A 12 -12.86 26.30 0.82
N LEU A 13 -11.74 27.02 0.68
CA LEU A 13 -10.92 27.47 1.82
C LEU A 13 -11.67 28.39 2.81
N GLU A 14 -12.66 29.16 2.32
CA GLU A 14 -13.50 30.03 3.15
C GLU A 14 -14.44 29.25 4.07
N ARG A 15 -14.70 27.97 3.74
CA ARG A 15 -15.59 27.07 4.45
C ARG A 15 -14.83 25.98 5.21
N GLY A 16 -13.63 26.27 5.67
CA GLY A 16 -12.78 25.29 6.37
C GLY A 16 -13.45 24.65 7.58
N GLU A 17 -14.16 25.44 8.40
CA GLU A 17 -14.86 24.92 9.59
C GLU A 17 -16.07 24.05 9.23
N GLU A 18 -16.82 24.42 8.19
CA GLU A 18 -17.94 23.61 7.67
C GLU A 18 -17.42 22.28 7.11
N THR A 19 -16.32 22.35 6.35
CA THR A 19 -15.64 21.18 5.81
C THR A 19 -15.17 20.25 6.92
N ARG A 20 -14.52 20.77 7.96
CA ARG A 20 -14.09 20.01 9.15
C ARG A 20 -15.27 19.27 9.80
N LYS A 21 -16.39 19.96 10.04
CA LYS A 21 -17.60 19.35 10.61
C LYS A 21 -18.18 18.27 9.70
N GLY A 22 -18.17 18.50 8.39
CA GLY A 22 -18.60 17.52 7.39
C GLY A 22 -17.75 16.25 7.42
N LEU A 23 -16.41 16.37 7.47
CA LEU A 23 -15.48 15.24 7.60
C LEU A 23 -15.80 14.36 8.81
N ILE A 24 -15.99 14.98 9.97
CA ILE A 24 -16.32 14.28 11.23
C ILE A 24 -17.69 13.60 11.12
N SER A 25 -18.70 14.33 10.63
CA SER A 25 -20.06 13.82 10.47
C SER A 25 -20.11 12.60 9.55
N ASN A 26 -19.30 12.56 8.48
CA ASN A 26 -19.26 11.43 7.56
C ASN A 26 -18.73 10.17 8.25
N ILE A 27 -17.66 10.25 9.06
CA ILE A 27 -17.17 9.10 9.83
C ILE A 27 -18.23 8.61 10.82
N LEU A 28 -18.85 9.53 11.56
CA LEU A 28 -19.86 9.19 12.57
C LEU A 28 -21.15 8.62 11.98
N ALA A 29 -21.41 8.82 10.69
CA ALA A 29 -22.55 8.25 9.99
C ALA A 29 -22.36 6.77 9.59
N ILE A 30 -21.12 6.25 9.59
CA ILE A 30 -20.81 4.88 9.12
C ILE A 30 -21.69 3.80 9.75
N PRO A 31 -21.93 3.75 11.08
CA PRO A 31 -22.78 2.71 11.67
C PRO A 31 -24.20 2.69 11.09
N GLY A 32 -24.84 3.86 10.99
CA GLY A 32 -26.19 3.96 10.43
C GLY A 32 -26.23 3.67 8.93
N LEU A 33 -25.16 4.03 8.19
CA LEU A 33 -25.03 3.69 6.78
C LEU A 33 -24.85 2.18 6.57
N ARG A 34 -24.12 1.48 7.45
CA ARG A 34 -23.98 0.02 7.39
C ARG A 34 -25.32 -0.69 7.63
N GLU A 35 -26.11 -0.25 8.61
CA GLU A 35 -27.43 -0.82 8.90
C GLU A 35 -28.43 -0.64 7.74
N SER A 36 -28.30 0.46 7.01
CA SER A 36 -29.17 0.81 5.87
C SER A 36 -28.55 0.51 4.52
N TRP A 37 -27.40 -0.19 4.49
CA TRP A 37 -26.67 -0.45 3.27
C TRP A 37 -27.48 -1.35 2.33
N ILE A 38 -27.78 -0.80 1.17
CA ILE A 38 -28.31 -1.54 0.03
C ILE A 38 -27.45 -1.20 -1.18
N PRO A 39 -27.32 -2.10 -2.16
CA PRO A 39 -26.53 -1.85 -3.37
C PRO A 39 -26.76 -0.47 -4.00
N ASP A 40 -28.01 -0.01 -4.08
CA ASP A 40 -28.38 1.30 -4.66
C ASP A 40 -27.79 2.52 -3.91
N VAL A 41 -27.17 2.37 -2.74
CA VAL A 41 -26.52 3.46 -1.99
C VAL A 41 -25.15 3.80 -2.57
N GLY A 42 -24.41 2.83 -3.12
CA GLY A 42 -23.04 3.01 -3.60
C GLY A 42 -22.87 4.16 -4.62
N PRO A 43 -23.63 4.18 -5.73
CA PRO A 43 -23.57 5.26 -6.72
C PRO A 43 -24.00 6.63 -6.18
N ARG A 44 -24.73 6.67 -5.06
CA ARG A 44 -25.18 7.90 -4.39
C ARG A 44 -24.29 8.27 -3.22
N LEU A 45 -23.22 7.53 -2.91
CA LEU A 45 -22.40 7.81 -1.74
C LEU A 45 -21.67 9.15 -1.91
N PHE A 46 -21.23 9.46 -3.12
CA PHE A 46 -20.49 10.68 -3.44
C PHE A 46 -21.40 11.74 -4.03
N HIS A 47 -21.15 12.99 -3.64
CA HIS A 47 -21.88 14.14 -4.19
C HIS A 47 -21.62 14.26 -5.71
N PRO A 48 -22.61 14.61 -6.55
CA PRO A 48 -22.38 14.78 -7.99
C PRO A 48 -21.31 15.84 -8.33
N GLU A 49 -21.24 16.89 -7.50
CA GLU A 49 -20.21 17.94 -7.58
C GLU A 49 -19.02 17.66 -6.63
N ASN A 50 -18.68 16.38 -6.40
CA ASN A 50 -17.54 16.01 -5.56
C ASN A 50 -16.24 16.64 -6.12
N PRO A 51 -15.54 17.46 -5.32
CA PRO A 51 -14.34 18.16 -5.77
C PRO A 51 -13.12 17.22 -5.84
N VAL A 52 -13.15 16.06 -5.19
CA VAL A 52 -12.06 15.07 -5.27
C VAL A 52 -11.90 14.55 -6.70
N GLY A 53 -10.64 14.40 -7.14
CA GLY A 53 -10.27 14.06 -8.51
C GLY A 53 -10.19 15.27 -9.46
N SER A 54 -10.33 16.50 -8.96
CA SER A 54 -10.24 17.71 -9.81
C SER A 54 -8.83 18.00 -10.31
N TYR A 55 -7.81 17.63 -9.52
CA TYR A 55 -6.39 17.85 -9.83
C TYR A 55 -5.74 16.61 -10.44
N ASN A 56 -6.18 15.41 -10.02
CA ASN A 56 -5.82 14.13 -10.60
C ASN A 56 -7.03 13.51 -11.31
N LYS A 57 -7.26 13.95 -12.55
CA LYS A 57 -8.42 13.50 -13.35
C LYS A 57 -8.38 12.01 -13.68
N HIS A 58 -7.19 11.42 -13.76
CA HIS A 58 -7.00 10.01 -14.09
C HIS A 58 -7.70 9.09 -13.08
N ILE A 59 -7.58 9.39 -11.78
CA ILE A 59 -8.12 8.53 -10.71
C ILE A 59 -9.60 8.77 -10.40
N LYS A 60 -10.12 9.95 -10.76
CA LYS A 60 -11.46 10.42 -10.40
C LYS A 60 -12.59 9.39 -10.62
N PRO A 61 -12.65 8.64 -11.74
CA PRO A 61 -13.80 7.78 -11.98
C PRO A 61 -13.82 6.49 -11.14
N TYR A 62 -12.66 5.99 -10.66
CA TYR A 62 -12.58 4.62 -10.18
C TYR A 62 -13.32 4.35 -8.86
N PRO A 63 -13.29 5.21 -7.83
CA PRO A 63 -14.08 4.94 -6.61
C PRO A 63 -15.58 4.77 -6.89
N ILE A 64 -16.16 5.64 -7.72
CA ILE A 64 -17.58 5.57 -8.11
C ILE A 64 -17.85 4.36 -9.00
N ALA A 65 -16.98 4.12 -9.98
CA ALA A 65 -17.14 3.02 -10.92
C ALA A 65 -17.05 1.65 -10.23
N GLU A 66 -16.08 1.50 -9.32
CA GLU A 66 -15.93 0.30 -8.49
C GLU A 66 -17.14 0.12 -7.57
N SER A 67 -17.54 1.15 -6.84
CA SER A 67 -18.77 1.10 -6.03
C SER A 67 -19.97 0.62 -6.83
N SER A 68 -20.13 1.13 -8.07
CA SER A 68 -21.23 0.75 -8.96
C SER A 68 -21.08 -0.66 -9.54
N ALA A 69 -19.88 -1.23 -9.59
CA ALA A 69 -19.66 -2.59 -10.05
C ALA A 69 -20.09 -3.61 -8.99
N TRP A 70 -19.90 -3.28 -7.71
CA TRP A 70 -20.32 -4.12 -6.58
C TRP A 70 -21.83 -4.22 -6.37
N THR A 71 -22.60 -3.36 -7.02
CA THR A 71 -24.08 -3.41 -6.99
C THR A 71 -24.69 -4.30 -8.07
N ARG A 72 -23.88 -4.74 -9.03
CA ARG A 72 -24.29 -5.57 -10.15
C ARG A 72 -24.15 -7.05 -9.79
N THR A 73 -24.54 -7.93 -10.72
CA THR A 73 -24.29 -9.35 -10.58
C THR A 73 -22.77 -9.62 -10.54
N LEU A 74 -22.31 -10.09 -9.39
CA LEU A 74 -20.92 -10.47 -9.15
C LEU A 74 -20.63 -11.88 -9.66
N LYS A 75 -19.38 -12.13 -10.04
CA LYS A 75 -18.89 -13.47 -10.37
C LYS A 75 -18.43 -14.18 -9.09
N GLU A 76 -18.69 -15.47 -9.00
CA GLU A 76 -18.12 -16.33 -7.95
C GLU A 76 -16.65 -16.56 -8.24
N TYR A 77 -15.80 -16.46 -7.21
CA TYR A 77 -14.37 -16.69 -7.36
C TYR A 77 -14.09 -18.10 -7.89
N PRO A 78 -13.20 -18.25 -8.89
CA PRO A 78 -12.91 -19.55 -9.48
C PRO A 78 -12.32 -20.51 -8.44
N ASN A 79 -12.58 -21.81 -8.60
CA ASN A 79 -12.05 -22.84 -7.72
C ASN A 79 -10.55 -23.08 -7.99
N ILE A 80 -9.71 -22.17 -7.49
CA ILE A 80 -8.25 -22.23 -7.60
C ILE A 80 -7.63 -22.49 -6.23
N ARG A 81 -6.50 -23.20 -6.21
CA ARG A 81 -5.76 -23.48 -4.98
C ARG A 81 -5.08 -22.20 -4.47
N ARG A 82 -5.20 -21.94 -3.17
CA ARG A 82 -4.66 -20.75 -2.49
C ARG A 82 -3.93 -21.13 -1.20
N PRO A 83 -2.90 -20.38 -0.79
CA PRO A 83 -2.23 -20.58 0.49
C PRO A 83 -3.02 -19.92 1.65
N PHE A 84 -3.19 -20.65 2.76
CA PHE A 84 -3.92 -20.18 3.94
C PHE A 84 -3.11 -20.21 5.24
N LYS A 85 -2.07 -21.04 5.34
CA LYS A 85 -1.26 -21.18 6.57
C LYS A 85 -0.36 -19.95 6.75
N ALA A 86 -0.52 -19.23 7.86
CA ALA A 86 0.16 -17.96 8.14
C ALA A 86 0.52 -17.83 9.64
N PRO A 87 1.49 -16.97 10.02
CA PRO A 87 1.72 -16.61 11.41
C PRO A 87 0.51 -15.91 12.03
N PRO A 88 0.39 -15.91 13.37
CA PRO A 88 -0.67 -15.16 14.04
C PRO A 88 -0.54 -13.67 13.72
N ARG A 89 -1.65 -13.04 13.30
CA ARG A 89 -1.71 -11.58 13.12
C ARG A 89 -1.64 -10.91 14.49
N SER A 90 -0.62 -10.08 14.70
CA SER A 90 -0.58 -9.22 15.88
C SER A 90 -1.65 -8.14 15.70
N GLY A 91 -2.46 -7.88 16.73
CA GLY A 91 -3.41 -6.76 16.75
C GLY A 91 -2.70 -5.39 16.64
N LEU A 92 -3.28 -4.36 17.26
CA LEU A 92 -2.56 -3.11 17.52
C LEU A 92 -1.51 -3.32 18.64
N ILE A 93 -0.45 -4.08 18.31
CA ILE A 93 0.70 -4.34 19.18
C ILE A 93 1.93 -3.73 18.49
N PRO A 94 2.58 -2.73 19.10
CA PRO A 94 3.76 -2.11 18.52
C PRO A 94 5.00 -3.00 18.68
N ARG A 95 5.95 -2.88 17.76
CA ARG A 95 7.33 -3.36 17.95
C ARG A 95 8.16 -2.40 18.77
N GLY A 96 7.88 -1.11 18.67
CA GLY A 96 8.70 -0.10 19.32
C GLY A 96 8.11 1.29 19.29
N ARG A 97 8.96 2.27 19.59
CA ARG A 97 8.59 3.69 19.74
C ARG A 97 9.14 4.57 18.63
N VAL A 98 9.76 3.98 17.60
CA VAL A 98 10.49 4.73 16.56
C VAL A 98 9.58 5.73 15.86
N HIS A 99 8.36 5.33 15.53
CA HIS A 99 7.37 6.19 14.86
C HIS A 99 6.67 7.19 15.80
N MET A 100 6.79 7.04 17.12
CA MET A 100 6.11 7.93 18.07
C MET A 100 6.60 9.36 17.99
N ARG A 101 7.90 9.56 17.78
CA ARG A 101 8.45 10.90 17.60
C ARG A 101 7.84 11.58 16.38
N ALA A 102 7.70 10.88 15.26
CA ALA A 102 7.09 11.41 14.04
C ALA A 102 5.59 11.71 14.24
N LEU A 103 4.85 10.82 14.90
CA LEU A 103 3.43 11.06 15.22
C LEU A 103 3.26 12.30 16.13
N ALA A 104 4.14 12.47 17.11
CA ALA A 104 4.10 13.58 18.06
C ALA A 104 4.34 14.96 17.43
N GLU A 105 4.90 15.02 16.21
CA GLU A 105 5.00 16.28 15.46
C GLU A 105 3.66 16.78 14.94
N ALA A 106 2.71 15.87 14.73
CA ALA A 106 1.37 16.19 14.23
C ALA A 106 0.30 16.11 15.33
N PHE A 107 0.45 15.24 16.33
CA PHE A 107 -0.59 15.01 17.34
C PHE A 107 -0.05 15.06 18.77
N THR A 108 -0.81 15.66 19.68
CA THR A 108 -0.58 15.53 21.13
C THR A 108 -1.24 14.25 21.63
N VAL A 109 -0.45 13.20 21.80
CA VAL A 109 -0.93 11.86 22.20
C VAL A 109 -0.14 11.32 23.39
N PRO A 110 -0.76 10.54 24.30
CA PRO A 110 -0.04 9.95 25.42
C PRO A 110 0.92 8.85 24.95
N ASP A 111 2.01 8.69 25.69
CA ASP A 111 3.04 7.68 25.45
C ASP A 111 2.60 6.30 25.99
N THR A 112 1.65 5.66 25.29
CA THR A 112 1.10 4.34 25.64
C THR A 112 1.27 3.34 24.49
N LEU A 113 1.21 2.03 24.80
CA LEU A 113 1.35 0.96 23.80
C LEU A 113 0.32 1.07 22.65
N PHE A 114 -0.89 1.54 22.95
CA PHE A 114 -1.90 1.79 21.91
C PHE A 114 -1.42 2.84 20.90
N TRP A 115 -0.90 3.97 21.36
CA TRP A 115 -0.42 5.03 20.48
C TRP A 115 0.85 4.64 19.73
N HIS A 116 1.70 3.80 20.33
CA HIS A 116 2.82 3.21 19.61
C HIS A 116 2.35 2.38 18.41
N ALA A 117 1.28 1.59 18.59
CA ALA A 117 0.71 0.79 17.50
C ALA A 117 0.05 1.68 16.43
N VAL A 118 -0.67 2.73 16.84
CA VAL A 118 -1.20 3.74 15.91
C VAL A 118 -0.08 4.42 15.11
N ALA A 119 1.02 4.78 15.79
CA ALA A 119 2.19 5.38 15.15
C ALA A 119 2.87 4.42 14.16
N GLU A 120 2.99 3.13 14.49
CA GLU A 120 3.64 2.14 13.63
C GLU A 120 2.79 1.76 12.41
N VAL A 121 1.50 1.46 12.63
CA VAL A 121 0.60 0.87 11.63
C VAL A 121 -0.05 1.94 10.75
N LEU A 122 -0.42 3.10 11.31
CA LEU A 122 -1.21 4.10 10.58
C LEU A 122 -0.35 5.27 10.11
N TYR A 123 0.29 5.98 11.03
CA TYR A 123 1.16 7.12 10.66
C TYR A 123 2.44 6.65 9.98
N GLY A 124 3.01 5.55 10.50
CA GLY A 124 4.22 4.92 10.04
C GLY A 124 4.11 4.36 8.64
N TYR A 125 2.90 4.12 8.14
CA TYR A 125 2.65 3.71 6.77
C TYR A 125 3.21 4.71 5.76
N VAL A 126 2.86 5.99 5.87
CA VAL A 126 3.41 7.04 4.98
C VAL A 126 4.83 7.40 5.39
N TRP A 127 5.08 7.56 6.69
CA TRP A 127 6.38 8.00 7.18
C TRP A 127 7.51 7.05 6.84
N SER A 128 7.28 5.74 6.81
CA SER A 128 8.33 4.76 6.47
C SER A 128 8.65 4.74 4.98
N MET A 129 7.75 5.24 4.14
CA MET A 129 7.85 5.20 2.68
C MET A 129 8.50 6.45 2.09
N ILE A 130 8.35 7.57 2.77
CA ILE A 130 8.65 8.90 2.21
C ILE A 130 9.85 9.55 2.90
N ASP A 131 10.80 10.09 2.14
CA ASP A 131 11.88 10.93 2.66
C ASP A 131 11.38 12.37 2.89
N ASP A 132 10.92 12.62 4.11
CA ASP A 132 10.37 13.89 4.56
C ASP A 132 11.43 15.00 4.75
N ASN A 133 12.71 14.71 4.50
CA ASN A 133 13.76 15.72 4.45
C ASN A 133 13.85 16.45 3.10
N ILE A 134 13.25 15.89 2.05
CA ILE A 134 13.37 16.41 0.67
C ILE A 134 12.09 17.15 0.26
N ILE A 135 10.93 16.65 0.65
CA ILE A 135 9.64 17.23 0.26
C ILE A 135 9.11 18.24 1.28
N CYS A 136 8.05 18.97 0.93
CA CYS A 136 7.41 19.91 1.84
C CYS A 136 6.92 19.21 3.12
N LYS A 137 7.46 19.60 4.28
CA LYS A 137 7.13 18.99 5.59
C LYS A 137 5.65 19.09 5.95
N GLU A 138 4.99 20.21 5.66
CA GLU A 138 3.57 20.38 5.93
C GLU A 138 2.71 19.50 5.02
N CYS A 139 3.10 19.32 3.75
CA CYS A 139 2.43 18.37 2.85
C CYS A 139 2.60 16.92 3.32
N PHE A 140 3.82 16.54 3.69
CA PHE A 140 4.12 15.21 4.23
C PHE A 140 3.30 14.90 5.50
N ARG A 141 3.24 15.86 6.44
CA ARG A 141 2.38 15.72 7.63
C ARG A 141 0.92 15.54 7.23
N GLY A 142 0.45 16.33 6.26
CA GLY A 142 -0.89 16.21 5.70
C GLY A 142 -1.20 14.83 5.11
N THR A 143 -0.27 14.22 4.38
CA THR A 143 -0.44 12.88 3.79
C THR A 143 -0.44 11.79 4.86
N ALA A 144 0.43 11.87 5.86
CA ALA A 144 0.42 10.96 7.02
C ALA A 144 -0.87 11.09 7.86
N VAL A 145 -1.40 12.30 8.01
CA VAL A 145 -2.73 12.56 8.61
C VAL A 145 -3.84 11.91 7.78
N CYS A 146 -3.78 11.98 6.45
CA CYS A 146 -4.73 11.30 5.58
C CYS A 146 -4.70 9.78 5.80
N ALA A 147 -3.53 9.17 5.96
CA ALA A 147 -3.45 7.73 6.26
C ALA A 147 -4.12 7.35 7.59
N ILE A 148 -3.96 8.17 8.64
CA ILE A 148 -4.72 7.97 9.89
C ILE A 148 -6.22 8.11 9.64
N PHE A 149 -6.65 9.15 8.91
CA PHE A 149 -8.06 9.37 8.62
C PHE A 149 -8.69 8.20 7.84
N ALA A 150 -7.95 7.66 6.86
CA ALA A 150 -8.36 6.52 6.04
C ALA A 150 -8.58 5.26 6.87
N ALA A 151 -7.89 5.11 8.00
CA ALA A 151 -8.02 3.94 8.86
C ALA A 151 -9.21 4.01 9.83
N PHE A 152 -9.79 5.19 10.10
CA PHE A 152 -10.93 5.29 11.03
C PHE A 152 -12.12 4.38 10.66
N PRO A 153 -12.53 4.28 9.38
CA PRO A 153 -13.57 3.33 8.97
C PRO A 153 -13.26 1.87 9.38
N ASP A 154 -12.04 1.39 9.13
CA ASP A 154 -11.62 0.01 9.39
C ASP A 154 -11.51 -0.28 10.89
N TYR A 155 -11.07 0.72 11.66
CA TYR A 155 -10.83 0.58 13.10
C TYR A 155 -11.97 1.14 13.96
N TYR A 156 -13.12 1.51 13.36
CA TYR A 156 -14.24 2.15 14.06
C TYR A 156 -14.68 1.38 15.32
N HIS A 157 -14.59 0.05 15.32
CA HIS A 157 -14.93 -0.81 16.47
C HIS A 157 -13.96 -0.68 17.66
N PHE A 158 -12.75 -0.15 17.44
CA PHE A 158 -11.75 0.19 18.47
C PHE A 158 -11.90 1.63 18.99
N CYS A 159 -12.78 2.43 18.36
CA CYS A 159 -12.75 3.89 18.48
C CYS A 159 -13.62 4.48 19.61
N GLN A 160 -13.88 3.77 20.72
CA GLN A 160 -14.54 4.41 21.88
C GLN A 160 -13.68 5.55 22.48
N GLU A 161 -12.37 5.57 22.21
CA GLU A 161 -11.42 6.61 22.70
C GLU A 161 -10.98 7.62 21.62
N MET A 162 -11.42 7.48 20.36
CA MET A 162 -10.79 8.20 19.23
C MET A 162 -11.56 9.44 18.73
N LEU A 163 -12.68 9.84 19.34
CA LEU A 163 -13.39 11.05 18.92
C LEU A 163 -12.50 12.31 18.94
N PRO A 164 -11.69 12.57 19.99
CA PRO A 164 -10.75 13.70 19.96
C PRO A 164 -9.71 13.58 18.84
N LEU A 165 -9.24 12.36 18.53
CA LEU A 165 -8.32 12.14 17.42
C LEU A 165 -9.00 12.41 16.08
N LEU A 166 -10.26 12.00 15.91
CA LEU A 166 -11.04 12.25 14.70
C LEU A 166 -11.17 13.76 14.45
N GLU A 167 -11.50 14.53 15.49
CA GLU A 167 -11.63 15.99 15.38
C GLU A 167 -10.30 16.66 15.00
N MET A 168 -9.19 16.22 15.60
CA MET A 168 -7.85 16.70 15.26
C MET A 168 -7.44 16.32 13.85
N THR A 169 -7.69 15.08 13.44
CA THR A 169 -7.33 14.59 12.10
C THR A 169 -8.12 15.34 11.02
N ALA A 170 -9.43 15.55 11.24
CA ALA A 170 -10.26 16.36 10.34
C ALA A 170 -9.76 17.81 10.24
N LYS A 171 -9.33 18.41 11.37
CA LYS A 171 -8.73 19.75 11.38
C LYS A 171 -7.45 19.78 10.54
N HIS A 172 -6.53 18.85 10.76
CA HIS A 172 -5.25 18.80 10.04
C HIS A 172 -5.44 18.53 8.54
N ILE A 173 -6.47 17.79 8.12
CA ILE A 173 -6.83 17.65 6.70
C ILE A 173 -7.21 18.99 6.08
N VAL A 174 -8.04 19.79 6.75
CA VAL A 174 -8.42 21.12 6.24
C VAL A 174 -7.22 22.05 6.17
N GLU A 175 -6.33 21.99 7.17
CA GLU A 175 -5.07 22.75 7.18
C GLU A 175 -4.14 22.31 6.06
N TYR A 176 -4.04 21.00 5.79
CA TYR A 176 -3.28 20.46 4.66
C TYR A 176 -3.82 20.96 3.31
N ILE A 177 -5.13 20.87 3.09
CA ILE A 177 -5.77 21.39 1.87
C ILE A 177 -5.46 22.89 1.70
N ALA A 178 -5.64 23.67 2.78
CA ALA A 178 -5.36 25.09 2.76
C ALA A 178 -3.88 25.39 2.48
N HIS A 179 -2.96 24.60 3.04
CA HIS A 179 -1.54 24.73 2.78
C HIS A 179 -1.22 24.49 1.29
N VAL A 180 -1.71 23.40 0.71
CA VAL A 180 -1.42 23.06 -0.70
C VAL A 180 -1.88 24.17 -1.64
N HIS A 181 -3.10 24.68 -1.45
CA HIS A 181 -3.66 25.73 -2.28
C HIS A 181 -2.95 27.09 -2.12
N ARG A 182 -2.40 27.40 -0.94
CA ARG A 182 -1.73 28.68 -0.67
C ARG A 182 -0.25 28.67 -1.04
N CYS A 183 0.42 27.55 -0.82
CA CYS A 183 1.87 27.45 -0.85
C CYS A 183 2.43 26.81 -2.12
N HIS A 184 1.59 26.11 -2.90
CA HIS A 184 2.01 25.49 -4.15
C HIS A 184 1.28 26.09 -5.35
N SER A 185 1.95 26.11 -6.50
CA SER A 185 1.34 26.55 -7.75
C SER A 185 0.13 25.68 -8.10
N HIS A 186 -0.88 26.32 -8.70
CA HIS A 186 -2.07 25.62 -9.15
C HIS A 186 -1.72 24.48 -10.11
N ASN A 187 -2.34 23.30 -9.94
CA ASN A 187 -2.05 22.07 -10.68
C ASN A 187 -0.60 21.54 -10.54
N SER A 188 0.12 21.95 -9.49
CA SER A 188 1.38 21.29 -9.14
C SER A 188 1.16 19.81 -8.80
N GLU A 189 2.24 19.04 -8.82
CA GLU A 189 2.22 17.64 -8.37
C GLU A 189 1.76 17.50 -6.92
N TYR A 190 1.99 18.49 -6.06
CA TYR A 190 1.44 18.52 -4.69
C TYR A 190 -0.10 18.54 -4.68
N HIS A 191 -0.74 19.22 -5.63
CA HIS A 191 -2.20 19.14 -5.78
C HIS A 191 -2.65 17.74 -6.20
N LYS A 192 -1.90 17.06 -7.08
CA LYS A 192 -2.21 15.68 -7.47
C LYS A 192 -2.04 14.69 -6.31
N VAL A 193 -1.00 14.84 -5.50
CA VAL A 193 -0.78 14.03 -4.29
C VAL A 193 -1.94 14.22 -3.31
N MET A 194 -2.27 15.46 -2.98
CA MET A 194 -3.40 15.80 -2.12
C MET A 194 -4.69 15.15 -2.61
N ASP A 195 -5.00 15.34 -3.89
CA ASP A 195 -6.24 14.82 -4.48
C ASP A 195 -6.28 13.28 -4.52
N THR A 196 -5.11 12.64 -4.66
CA THR A 196 -4.99 11.18 -4.60
C THR A 196 -5.20 10.65 -3.19
N TRP A 197 -4.62 11.28 -2.16
CA TRP A 197 -4.88 10.91 -0.76
C TRP A 197 -6.33 11.12 -0.35
N LEU A 198 -6.96 12.21 -0.79
CA LEU A 198 -8.37 12.46 -0.51
C LEU A 198 -9.29 11.47 -1.26
N SER A 199 -8.87 10.99 -2.44
CA SER A 199 -9.54 9.87 -3.13
C SER A 199 -9.40 8.56 -2.35
N THR A 200 -8.24 8.32 -1.71
CA THR A 200 -8.04 7.18 -0.81
C THR A 200 -9.01 7.23 0.38
N LEU A 201 -9.20 8.41 1.01
CA LEU A 201 -10.19 8.57 2.07
C LEU A 201 -11.60 8.17 1.60
N GLN A 202 -11.97 8.57 0.38
CA GLN A 202 -13.25 8.22 -0.22
C GLN A 202 -13.38 6.73 -0.54
N ALA A 203 -12.31 6.11 -1.03
CA ALA A 203 -12.30 4.69 -1.38
C ALA A 203 -12.43 3.80 -0.14
N VAL A 204 -11.69 4.05 0.94
CA VAL A 204 -11.79 3.19 2.14
C VAL A 204 -13.18 3.22 2.80
N TYR A 205 -13.89 4.34 2.68
CA TYR A 205 -15.30 4.39 3.10
C TYR A 205 -16.18 3.38 2.36
N LEU A 206 -15.94 3.16 1.06
CA LEU A 206 -16.67 2.16 0.29
C LEU A 206 -16.37 0.75 0.77
N ASP A 207 -15.09 0.44 1.04
CA ASP A 207 -14.68 -0.89 1.51
C ASP A 207 -15.42 -1.29 2.78
N VAL A 208 -15.58 -0.33 3.69
CA VAL A 208 -16.26 -0.50 4.97
C VAL A 208 -17.77 -0.66 4.86
N LEU A 209 -18.36 -0.15 3.79
CA LEU A 209 -19.79 -0.22 3.53
C LEU A 209 -20.18 -1.44 2.70
N HIS A 210 -19.27 -1.99 1.90
CA HIS A 210 -19.52 -3.26 1.22
C HIS A 210 -19.65 -4.39 2.25
N PRO A 211 -20.77 -5.14 2.23
CA PRO A 211 -20.89 -6.30 3.09
C PRO A 211 -19.82 -7.30 2.70
N LYS A 212 -19.02 -7.75 3.68
CA LYS A 212 -18.08 -8.86 3.47
C LYS A 212 -18.89 -10.06 3.03
N ALA A 213 -18.62 -10.53 1.83
CA ALA A 213 -19.37 -11.65 1.26
C ALA A 213 -19.05 -12.94 2.03
N GLU A 214 -20.05 -13.82 2.20
CA GLU A 214 -19.86 -15.14 2.83
C GLU A 214 -18.85 -16.01 2.06
N GLY A 215 -18.62 -15.69 0.78
CA GLY A 215 -17.59 -16.24 -0.07
C GLY A 215 -16.99 -15.16 -0.98
N LEU A 216 -15.79 -15.43 -1.51
CA LEU A 216 -15.08 -14.48 -2.35
C LEU A 216 -15.82 -14.25 -3.67
N ARG A 217 -16.13 -12.99 -3.96
CA ARG A 217 -16.83 -12.54 -5.19
C ARG A 217 -16.10 -11.36 -5.79
N PHE A 218 -16.31 -11.13 -7.08
CA PHE A 218 -15.59 -10.07 -7.78
C PHE A 218 -16.41 -9.43 -8.91
N PRO A 219 -16.16 -8.13 -9.19
CA PRO A 219 -16.72 -7.43 -10.36
C PRO A 219 -16.06 -7.89 -11.66
N GLU A 220 -16.59 -7.47 -12.80
CA GLU A 220 -16.13 -7.93 -14.12
C GLU A 220 -14.88 -7.24 -14.66
N ASP A 221 -14.64 -5.97 -14.28
CA ASP A 221 -13.54 -5.17 -14.82
C ASP A 221 -12.30 -5.28 -13.92
N GLU A 222 -11.33 -6.06 -14.39
CA GLU A 222 -10.05 -6.28 -13.70
C GLU A 222 -9.25 -4.99 -13.54
N LEU A 223 -9.11 -4.21 -14.62
CA LEU A 223 -8.28 -3.00 -14.59
C LEU A 223 -8.88 -1.95 -13.66
N GLN A 224 -10.22 -1.85 -13.63
CA GLN A 224 -10.92 -1.03 -12.66
C GLN A 224 -10.63 -1.48 -11.23
N SER A 225 -10.74 -2.78 -10.94
CA SER A 225 -10.45 -3.36 -9.61
C SER A 225 -9.00 -3.10 -9.19
N ILE A 226 -8.05 -3.28 -10.11
CA ILE A 226 -6.64 -2.98 -9.88
C ILE A 226 -6.48 -1.50 -9.53
N ARG A 227 -6.97 -0.58 -10.37
CA ARG A 227 -6.83 0.86 -10.14
C ARG A 227 -7.51 1.33 -8.86
N TYR A 228 -8.65 0.74 -8.53
CA TYR A 228 -9.30 0.96 -7.25
C TYR A 228 -8.39 0.50 -6.09
N ARG A 229 -7.79 -0.70 -6.18
CA ARG A 229 -6.82 -1.18 -5.18
C ARG A 229 -5.63 -0.24 -5.01
N LEU A 230 -5.13 0.34 -6.11
CA LEU A 230 -4.05 1.33 -6.05
C LEU A 230 -4.46 2.61 -5.31
N ILE A 231 -5.75 2.97 -5.33
CA ILE A 231 -6.31 4.13 -4.66
C ILE A 231 -6.67 3.80 -3.20
N ASN A 232 -7.41 2.71 -2.93
CA ASN A 232 -7.86 2.38 -1.58
C ASN A 232 -6.67 2.05 -0.65
N GLY A 233 -5.60 1.45 -1.20
CA GLY A 233 -4.37 1.20 -0.48
C GLY A 233 -3.50 2.44 -0.30
N GLY A 234 -3.84 3.59 -0.89
CA GLY A 234 -2.98 4.80 -0.88
C GLY A 234 -1.70 4.66 -1.72
N MET A 235 -1.54 3.57 -2.46
CA MET A 235 -0.29 3.17 -3.11
C MET A 235 0.07 4.10 -4.25
N ARG A 236 -0.94 4.54 -5.01
CA ARG A 236 -0.73 5.55 -6.04
C ARG A 236 -0.34 6.91 -5.47
N ALA A 237 -0.82 7.26 -4.28
CA ALA A 237 -0.46 8.51 -3.62
C ALA A 237 1.01 8.48 -3.17
N ILE A 238 1.42 7.38 -2.54
CA ILE A 238 2.81 7.17 -2.13
C ILE A 238 3.75 7.13 -3.34
N ALA A 239 3.35 6.49 -4.45
CA ALA A 239 4.16 6.50 -5.67
C ALA A 239 4.40 7.92 -6.22
N LEU A 240 3.39 8.80 -6.16
CA LEU A 240 3.55 10.22 -6.51
C LEU A 240 4.51 10.95 -5.56
N GLU A 241 4.45 10.67 -4.26
CA GLU A 241 5.33 11.28 -3.26
C GLU A 241 6.78 10.81 -3.40
N VAL A 242 7.05 9.52 -3.57
CA VAL A 242 8.42 9.01 -3.79
C VAL A 242 8.97 9.52 -5.13
N ARG A 243 8.10 9.66 -6.14
CA ARG A 243 8.47 10.31 -7.39
C ARG A 243 8.87 11.77 -7.17
N LEU A 244 8.11 12.52 -6.37
CA LEU A 244 8.41 13.90 -6.01
C LEU A 244 9.76 14.05 -5.29
N GLU A 245 10.10 13.14 -4.37
CA GLU A 245 11.43 13.11 -3.73
C GLU A 245 12.57 13.00 -4.76
N SER A 246 12.34 12.25 -5.84
CA SER A 246 13.35 11.99 -6.86
C SER A 246 13.57 13.13 -7.85
N GLY A 247 12.63 14.09 -7.92
CA GLY A 247 12.63 15.16 -8.91
C GLY A 247 12.35 14.74 -10.36
N ARG A 248 12.01 13.46 -10.62
CA ARG A 248 11.60 12.96 -11.95
C ARG A 248 10.09 13.04 -12.08
N LEU A 249 9.55 13.87 -13.00
CA LEU A 249 8.12 14.15 -13.06
C LEU A 249 7.47 13.79 -14.41
N ASP A 250 8.17 13.01 -15.24
CA ASP A 250 7.83 12.86 -16.66
C ASP A 250 7.03 11.58 -16.99
N GLU A 251 6.81 10.70 -16.01
CA GLU A 251 6.06 9.45 -16.22
C GLU A 251 4.55 9.71 -16.39
N ASP A 252 3.97 9.03 -17.38
CA ASP A 252 2.53 9.03 -17.63
C ASP A 252 1.74 8.27 -16.55
N ASP A 253 0.42 8.42 -16.56
CA ASP A 253 -0.46 7.83 -15.55
C ASP A 253 -0.48 6.30 -15.57
N LEU A 254 -0.25 5.68 -16.74
CA LEU A 254 -0.20 4.21 -16.86
C LEU A 254 1.07 3.65 -16.24
N THR A 255 2.21 4.30 -16.52
CA THR A 255 3.51 3.96 -15.93
C THR A 255 3.44 4.13 -14.42
N LEU A 256 2.82 5.21 -13.95
CA LEU A 256 2.64 5.44 -12.52
C LEU A 256 1.69 4.42 -11.86
N ASP A 257 0.59 4.05 -12.50
CA ASP A 257 -0.29 2.95 -12.03
C ASP A 257 0.50 1.63 -11.95
N THR A 258 1.36 1.36 -12.92
CA THR A 258 2.20 0.16 -12.97
C THR A 258 3.25 0.17 -11.85
N ILE A 259 3.88 1.31 -11.59
CA ILE A 259 4.82 1.45 -10.47
C ILE A 259 4.08 1.29 -9.12
N ALA A 260 2.92 1.91 -8.97
CA ALA A 260 2.07 1.75 -7.79
C ALA A 260 1.63 0.28 -7.60
N PHE A 261 1.37 -0.45 -8.69
CA PHE A 261 1.08 -1.88 -8.66
C PHE A 261 2.21 -2.69 -8.03
N VAL A 262 3.46 -2.48 -8.47
CA VAL A 262 4.59 -3.25 -7.92
C VAL A 262 4.87 -2.89 -6.46
N GLY A 263 4.55 -1.67 -6.04
CA GLY A 263 4.60 -1.26 -4.63
C GLY A 263 3.55 -1.98 -3.79
N VAL A 264 2.28 -1.93 -4.21
CA VAL A 264 1.19 -2.60 -3.46
C VAL A 264 1.38 -4.11 -3.41
N THR A 265 1.95 -4.72 -4.45
CA THR A 265 2.28 -6.17 -4.43
C THR A 265 3.20 -6.53 -3.27
N MET A 266 4.11 -5.66 -2.84
CA MET A 266 4.97 -5.94 -1.67
C MET A 266 4.17 -6.02 -0.37
N HIS A 267 3.13 -5.19 -0.24
CA HIS A 267 2.16 -5.29 0.86
C HIS A 267 1.32 -6.57 0.70
N ASP A 268 0.65 -6.70 -0.44
CA ASP A 268 -0.34 -7.74 -0.72
C ASP A 268 0.26 -9.13 -0.65
N ALA A 269 1.51 -9.34 -1.06
CA ALA A 269 2.18 -10.63 -0.95
C ALA A 269 2.49 -11.02 0.50
N CYS A 270 2.79 -10.04 1.37
CA CYS A 270 3.04 -10.28 2.79
C CYS A 270 1.74 -10.61 3.55
N ASP A 271 0.60 -10.05 3.12
CA ASP A 271 -0.72 -10.23 3.75
C ASP A 271 -1.56 -11.33 3.06
N TYR A 272 -1.17 -11.83 1.89
CA TYR A 272 -2.01 -12.67 1.02
C TYR A 272 -2.62 -13.89 1.72
N ARG A 273 -1.86 -14.54 2.60
CA ARG A 273 -2.34 -15.71 3.34
C ARG A 273 -3.38 -15.35 4.39
N HIS A 274 -3.23 -14.18 5.03
CA HIS A 274 -4.24 -13.63 5.94
C HIS A 274 -5.47 -13.14 5.18
N ASP A 275 -5.28 -12.49 4.03
CA ASP A 275 -6.36 -12.08 3.12
C ASP A 275 -7.19 -13.27 2.65
N ASN A 276 -6.53 -14.38 2.31
CA ASN A 276 -7.22 -15.64 1.96
C ASN A 276 -8.07 -16.19 3.10
N LEU A 277 -7.60 -16.11 4.35
CA LEU A 277 -8.38 -16.50 5.53
C LEU A 277 -9.58 -15.56 5.77
N ALA A 278 -9.47 -14.30 5.37
CA ALA A 278 -10.51 -13.28 5.51
C ALA A 278 -11.49 -13.19 4.33
N ASN A 279 -11.25 -13.94 3.24
CA ASN A 279 -11.91 -13.77 1.95
C ASN A 279 -11.83 -12.32 1.43
N GLU A 280 -10.66 -11.69 1.58
CA GLU A 280 -10.42 -10.33 1.07
C GLU A 280 -10.19 -10.37 -0.45
N PHE A 281 -10.97 -9.57 -1.19
CA PHE A 281 -10.86 -9.47 -2.65
C PHE A 281 -9.80 -8.47 -3.07
N TYR A 282 -9.65 -7.37 -2.33
CA TYR A 282 -8.76 -6.27 -2.69
C TYR A 282 -7.30 -6.59 -2.34
N ASN A 283 -6.78 -7.59 -3.01
CA ASN A 283 -5.39 -7.99 -3.07
C ASN A 283 -5.05 -8.22 -4.55
N THR A 284 -3.94 -7.64 -5.03
CA THR A 284 -3.55 -7.70 -6.44
C THR A 284 -3.48 -9.12 -7.00
N LEU A 285 -3.03 -10.09 -6.21
CA LEU A 285 -2.96 -11.49 -6.62
C LEU A 285 -4.35 -12.11 -6.71
N THR A 286 -5.23 -11.80 -5.77
CA THR A 286 -6.63 -12.23 -5.78
C THR A 286 -7.37 -11.68 -6.99
N ILE A 287 -7.22 -10.38 -7.27
CA ILE A 287 -7.87 -9.71 -8.40
C ILE A 287 -7.48 -10.39 -9.71
N VAL A 288 -6.18 -10.53 -9.98
CA VAL A 288 -5.69 -11.12 -11.25
C VAL A 288 -6.10 -12.59 -11.34
N SER A 289 -5.98 -13.35 -10.24
CA SER A 289 -6.35 -14.77 -10.24
C SER A 289 -7.85 -14.99 -10.50
N ALA A 290 -8.72 -14.09 -10.00
CA ALA A 290 -10.16 -14.14 -10.24
C ALA A 290 -10.49 -14.04 -11.74
N HIS A 291 -9.84 -13.12 -12.44
CA HIS A 291 -10.10 -12.83 -13.85
C HIS A 291 -9.43 -13.82 -14.79
N CYS A 292 -8.25 -14.34 -14.43
CA CYS A 292 -7.54 -15.34 -15.22
C CYS A 292 -8.06 -16.77 -15.01
N GLY A 293 -8.75 -17.04 -13.90
CA GLY A 293 -9.23 -18.39 -13.56
C GLY A 293 -8.14 -19.36 -13.12
N VAL A 294 -6.93 -18.86 -12.87
CA VAL A 294 -5.74 -19.60 -12.44
C VAL A 294 -4.99 -18.79 -11.39
N PRO A 295 -4.13 -19.40 -10.55
CA PRO A 295 -3.20 -18.64 -9.70
C PRO A 295 -2.37 -17.67 -10.54
N ALA A 296 -2.21 -16.43 -10.06
CA ALA A 296 -1.54 -15.34 -10.78
C ALA A 296 -0.11 -15.04 -10.29
N THR A 297 0.52 -15.95 -9.55
CA THR A 297 1.81 -15.72 -8.89
C THR A 297 2.89 -15.32 -9.90
N ASN A 298 3.05 -16.07 -10.98
CA ASN A 298 4.04 -15.80 -12.01
C ASN A 298 3.66 -14.58 -12.86
N MET A 299 2.37 -14.34 -13.11
CA MET A 299 1.92 -13.16 -13.88
C MET A 299 2.26 -11.85 -13.15
N VAL A 300 1.99 -11.81 -11.84
CA VAL A 300 2.32 -10.67 -10.97
C VAL A 300 3.83 -10.56 -10.75
N ARG A 301 4.50 -11.68 -10.43
CA ARG A 301 5.96 -11.74 -10.28
C ARG A 301 6.69 -11.21 -11.50
N ARG A 302 6.31 -11.67 -12.70
CA ARG A 302 6.87 -11.19 -13.97
C ARG A 302 6.70 -9.68 -14.11
N LEU A 303 5.53 -9.12 -13.81
CA LEU A 303 5.32 -7.69 -13.96
C LEU A 303 6.22 -6.90 -13.01
N CYS A 304 6.35 -7.35 -11.76
CA CYS A 304 7.26 -6.72 -10.80
C CYS A 304 8.72 -6.73 -11.27
N VAL A 305 9.21 -7.89 -11.72
CA VAL A 305 10.58 -8.03 -12.24
C VAL A 305 10.79 -7.15 -13.47
N ASP A 306 9.82 -7.07 -14.38
CA ASP A 306 9.91 -6.27 -15.60
C ASP A 306 9.97 -4.77 -15.30
N VAL A 307 9.18 -4.30 -14.32
CA VAL A 307 9.19 -2.90 -13.88
C VAL A 307 10.51 -2.55 -13.19
N TRP A 308 11.04 -3.42 -12.34
CA TRP A 308 12.34 -3.18 -11.70
C TRP A 308 13.50 -3.25 -12.71
N ALA A 309 13.41 -4.12 -13.72
CA ALA A 309 14.37 -4.18 -14.82
C ALA A 309 14.34 -2.90 -15.65
N TRP A 310 13.13 -2.41 -15.99
CA TRP A 310 12.95 -1.11 -16.62
C TRP A 310 13.52 0.03 -15.77
N ALA A 311 13.28 0.01 -14.45
CA ALA A 311 13.81 1.02 -13.54
C ALA A 311 15.34 1.04 -13.54
N LEU A 312 16.00 -0.13 -13.52
CA LEU A 312 17.44 -0.25 -13.68
C LEU A 312 17.91 0.32 -15.03
N ASP A 313 17.26 -0.06 -16.13
CA ASP A 313 17.62 0.38 -17.48
C ASP A 313 17.46 1.90 -17.66
N LYS A 314 16.50 2.53 -16.99
CA LYS A 314 16.26 3.99 -16.99
C LYS A 314 16.96 4.74 -15.85
N GLY A 315 17.67 4.03 -14.99
CA GLY A 315 18.26 4.57 -13.77
C GLY A 315 17.25 5.22 -12.81
N ALA A 316 16.02 4.73 -12.75
CA ALA A 316 14.94 5.22 -11.90
C ALA A 316 14.97 4.56 -10.51
N ASP A 317 16.03 4.84 -9.73
CA ASP A 317 16.27 4.20 -8.42
C ASP A 317 15.12 4.40 -7.42
N TRP A 318 14.37 5.49 -7.58
CA TRP A 318 13.19 5.79 -6.76
C TRP A 318 12.13 4.68 -6.81
N VAL A 319 12.04 3.94 -7.93
CA VAL A 319 11.12 2.80 -8.06
C VAL A 319 11.58 1.62 -7.20
N LEU A 320 12.89 1.39 -7.14
CA LEU A 320 13.49 0.37 -6.26
C LEU A 320 13.33 0.78 -4.79
N HIS A 321 13.54 2.07 -4.49
CA HIS A 321 13.29 2.62 -3.15
C HIS A 321 11.83 2.44 -2.75
N TYR A 322 10.88 2.74 -3.65
CA TYR A 322 9.45 2.61 -3.37
C TYR A 322 9.07 1.17 -3.00
N SER A 323 9.36 0.18 -3.85
CA SER A 323 9.05 -1.22 -3.53
C SER A 323 9.81 -1.72 -2.28
N GLY A 324 11.09 -1.37 -2.18
CA GLY A 324 11.92 -1.80 -1.05
C GLY A 324 11.51 -1.21 0.29
N ARG A 325 11.11 0.08 0.34
CA ARG A 325 10.60 0.72 1.56
C ARG A 325 9.28 0.09 1.99
N MET A 326 8.42 -0.32 1.05
CA MET A 326 7.17 -1.02 1.37
C MET A 326 7.49 -2.33 2.08
N LEU A 327 8.39 -3.13 1.51
CA LEU A 327 8.78 -4.39 2.11
C LEU A 327 9.49 -4.18 3.45
N ALA A 328 10.34 -3.16 3.58
CA ALA A 328 10.99 -2.79 4.84
C ALA A 328 9.97 -2.46 5.93
N TRP A 329 8.91 -1.71 5.60
CA TRP A 329 7.81 -1.44 6.54
C TRP A 329 7.03 -2.70 6.88
N GLN A 330 6.73 -3.58 5.91
CA GLN A 330 6.07 -4.87 6.16
C GLN A 330 6.85 -5.77 7.13
N LEU A 331 8.18 -5.82 7.01
CA LEU A 331 9.02 -6.56 7.94
C LEU A 331 9.05 -5.93 9.34
N TYR A 332 9.13 -4.59 9.38
CA TYR A 332 9.20 -3.87 10.64
C TYR A 332 7.88 -3.89 11.41
N MET A 333 6.74 -3.75 10.74
CA MET A 333 5.45 -3.71 11.42
C MET A 333 5.14 -5.07 12.08
N ALA A 334 4.57 -5.06 13.29
CA ALA A 334 4.25 -6.28 14.03
C ALA A 334 3.00 -6.99 13.51
N ARG A 335 2.10 -6.27 12.84
CA ARG A 335 0.74 -6.69 12.45
C ARG A 335 0.74 -8.05 11.75
N TYR A 336 1.53 -8.22 10.69
CA TYR A 336 1.54 -9.43 9.86
C TYR A 336 2.57 -10.47 10.26
N ARG A 337 3.53 -10.09 11.13
CA ARG A 337 4.68 -10.91 11.50
C ARG A 337 5.41 -11.48 10.26
N THR A 338 5.57 -10.65 9.22
CA THR A 338 6.16 -11.04 7.93
C THR A 338 7.53 -11.69 8.05
N THR A 339 8.33 -11.30 9.04
CA THR A 339 9.63 -11.94 9.30
C THR A 339 9.49 -13.42 9.67
N ILE A 340 8.52 -13.76 10.52
CA ILE A 340 8.20 -15.14 10.89
C ILE A 340 7.61 -15.89 9.69
N LEU A 341 6.78 -15.22 8.88
CA LEU A 341 6.30 -15.81 7.64
C LEU A 341 7.47 -16.28 6.76
N PHE A 342 8.43 -15.39 6.49
CA PHE A 342 9.56 -15.66 5.59
C PHE A 342 10.57 -16.66 6.16
N ASP A 343 10.89 -16.60 7.46
CA ASP A 343 11.83 -17.55 8.09
C ASP A 343 11.28 -19.00 8.12
N HIS A 344 9.96 -19.19 7.88
CA HIS A 344 9.29 -20.49 7.94
C HIS A 344 8.63 -20.94 6.63
N MET A 345 8.90 -20.27 5.51
CA MET A 345 8.52 -20.77 4.18
C MET A 345 9.48 -21.86 3.72
N VAL A 346 8.93 -22.99 3.31
CA VAL A 346 9.66 -24.10 2.72
C VAL A 346 9.22 -24.23 1.26
N PRO A 347 10.09 -23.87 0.29
CA PRO A 347 9.77 -24.04 -1.12
C PRO A 347 9.60 -25.54 -1.41
N THR A 348 8.65 -25.87 -2.28
CA THR A 348 8.42 -27.26 -2.68
C THR A 348 9.59 -27.76 -3.52
N GLU A 349 9.97 -29.03 -3.35
CA GLU A 349 10.87 -29.68 -4.30
C GLU A 349 10.21 -29.71 -5.68
N SER A 350 10.98 -29.34 -6.71
CA SER A 350 10.56 -29.14 -8.10
C SER A 350 9.66 -30.28 -8.61
N GLY A 351 8.39 -29.97 -8.93
CA GLY A 351 7.46 -30.95 -9.52
C GLY A 351 5.98 -30.54 -9.52
N ASP A 352 5.56 -29.70 -8.56
CA ASP A 352 4.15 -29.33 -8.34
C ASP A 352 3.84 -27.84 -8.61
N GLN A 353 4.79 -27.06 -9.15
CA GLN A 353 4.53 -25.67 -9.50
C GLN A 353 3.57 -25.60 -10.70
N PRO A 354 2.52 -24.77 -10.62
CA PRO A 354 1.62 -24.58 -11.75
C PRO A 354 2.41 -23.97 -12.90
N ALA A 355 2.32 -24.58 -14.09
CA ALA A 355 2.78 -23.94 -15.33
C ALA A 355 1.76 -22.86 -15.76
N GLU A 356 1.51 -21.87 -14.89
CA GLU A 356 0.80 -20.66 -15.29
C GLU A 356 1.69 -19.90 -16.29
N ASP A 357 1.07 -19.38 -17.36
CA ASP A 357 1.77 -18.53 -18.34
C ASP A 357 2.05 -17.17 -17.68
N PRO A 358 3.32 -16.74 -17.51
CA PRO A 358 3.65 -15.44 -16.96
C PRO A 358 3.08 -14.26 -17.77
N TYR A 359 2.70 -14.48 -19.03
CA TYR A 359 2.04 -13.50 -19.90
C TYR A 359 0.56 -13.83 -20.14
N GLY A 360 -0.04 -14.72 -19.35
CA GLY A 360 -1.42 -15.17 -19.51
C GLY A 360 -2.47 -14.10 -19.22
N ASP A 361 -2.11 -12.99 -18.57
CA ASP A 361 -3.02 -11.88 -18.29
C ASP A 361 -2.87 -10.68 -19.26
N PRO A 362 -3.88 -10.38 -20.10
CA PRO A 362 -3.85 -9.24 -21.00
C PRO A 362 -3.82 -7.87 -20.32
N VAL A 363 -4.30 -7.72 -19.09
CA VAL A 363 -4.35 -6.41 -18.40
C VAL A 363 -2.95 -6.01 -17.95
N LEU A 364 -2.26 -6.87 -17.21
CA LEU A 364 -0.88 -6.74 -16.80
C LEU A 364 0.06 -6.65 -18.02
N ASN A 365 -0.22 -7.37 -19.11
CA ASN A 365 0.56 -7.22 -20.35
C ASN A 365 0.49 -5.81 -20.94
N ARG A 366 -0.65 -5.12 -20.83
CA ARG A 366 -0.79 -3.71 -21.29
C ARG A 366 -0.11 -2.72 -20.35
N MET A 367 0.03 -3.07 -19.07
CA MET A 367 0.75 -2.27 -18.07
C MET A 367 2.27 -2.46 -18.15
N ASN A 368 2.74 -3.55 -18.77
CA ASN A 368 4.15 -3.92 -18.78
C ASN A 368 5.02 -2.92 -19.57
N PRO A 369 6.07 -2.32 -18.95
CA PRO A 369 6.96 -1.40 -19.64
C PRO A 369 7.98 -2.09 -20.56
N LEU A 370 8.12 -3.42 -20.47
CA LEU A 370 9.06 -4.21 -21.29
C LEU A 370 8.32 -5.17 -22.24
N PRO A 371 8.91 -5.49 -23.40
CA PRO A 371 8.37 -6.54 -24.26
C PRO A 371 8.46 -7.92 -23.58
N PRO A 372 7.65 -8.90 -24.03
CA PRO A 372 7.73 -10.27 -23.53
C PRO A 372 9.15 -10.85 -23.62
N SER A 373 9.58 -11.49 -22.53
CA SER A 373 10.86 -12.19 -22.45
C SER A 373 10.88 -13.41 -23.36
N THR A 374 12.02 -13.69 -23.98
CA THR A 374 12.29 -14.98 -24.64
C THR A 374 12.45 -16.13 -23.63
N HIS A 375 12.64 -15.80 -22.35
CA HIS A 375 12.71 -16.72 -21.22
C HIS A 375 11.62 -16.32 -20.21
N PRO A 376 10.34 -16.64 -20.46
CA PRO A 376 9.21 -16.12 -19.69
C PRO A 376 9.22 -16.51 -18.20
N TYR A 377 9.87 -17.62 -17.86
CA TYR A 377 10.01 -18.14 -16.50
C TYR A 377 11.34 -17.76 -15.82
N ASP A 378 12.20 -16.98 -16.49
CA ASP A 378 13.39 -16.42 -15.87
C ASP A 378 13.01 -15.15 -15.10
N PHE A 379 12.86 -15.30 -13.78
CA PHE A 379 12.52 -14.20 -12.87
C PHE A 379 13.76 -13.57 -12.21
N ASP A 380 14.97 -13.90 -12.67
CA ASP A 380 16.19 -13.24 -12.20
C ASP A 380 16.23 -11.81 -12.73
N LEU A 381 16.23 -10.84 -11.80
CA LEU A 381 16.17 -9.42 -12.13
C LEU A 381 17.40 -8.96 -12.95
N ARG A 382 18.57 -9.52 -12.67
CA ARG A 382 19.81 -9.18 -13.38
C ARG A 382 19.80 -9.70 -14.82
N ASN A 383 19.20 -10.88 -15.05
CA ASN A 383 19.02 -11.40 -16.39
C ASN A 383 17.98 -10.60 -17.17
N ARG A 384 16.93 -10.13 -16.48
CA ARG A 384 15.84 -9.39 -17.11
C ARG A 384 16.22 -7.98 -17.54
N CYS A 385 17.11 -7.29 -16.82
CA CYS A 385 17.56 -5.95 -17.21
C CYS A 385 18.61 -5.98 -18.33
N SER A 386 18.61 -4.91 -19.13
CA SER A 386 19.62 -4.69 -20.18
C SER A 386 20.93 -4.19 -19.58
N ASN A 387 20.85 -3.32 -18.56
CA ASN A 387 21.99 -2.69 -17.90
C ASN A 387 22.46 -3.49 -16.67
N LYS A 388 23.18 -4.59 -16.93
CA LYS A 388 23.74 -5.48 -15.89
C LYS A 388 24.78 -4.79 -15.01
N ASP A 389 25.58 -3.88 -15.59
CA ASP A 389 26.60 -3.14 -14.86
C ASP A 389 25.98 -2.30 -13.74
N ARG A 390 24.83 -1.66 -14.01
CA ARG A 390 24.12 -0.89 -12.98
C ARG A 390 23.57 -1.78 -11.87
N TYR A 391 22.96 -2.92 -12.21
CA TYR A 391 22.51 -3.89 -11.21
C TYR A 391 23.69 -4.29 -10.30
N ASP A 392 24.81 -4.69 -10.90
CA ASP A 392 26.01 -5.14 -10.19
C ASP A 392 26.62 -4.01 -9.34
N GLU A 393 26.60 -2.77 -9.84
CA GLU A 393 27.05 -1.59 -9.11
C GLU A 393 26.20 -1.31 -7.87
N LEU A 394 24.88 -1.28 -8.02
CA LEU A 394 23.96 -1.02 -6.91
C LEU A 394 24.06 -2.12 -5.85
N LEU A 395 24.06 -3.40 -6.25
CA LEU A 395 24.20 -4.52 -5.33
C LEU A 395 25.53 -4.45 -4.56
N ARG A 396 26.65 -4.17 -5.25
CA ARG A 396 27.96 -4.03 -4.60
C ARG A 396 27.99 -2.87 -3.61
N LYS A 397 27.36 -1.73 -3.94
CA LYS A 397 27.23 -0.59 -3.02
C LYS A 397 26.45 -0.97 -1.77
N CYS A 398 25.34 -1.70 -1.90
CA CYS A 398 24.57 -2.19 -0.77
C CYS A 398 25.41 -3.11 0.14
N LEU A 399 26.07 -4.12 -0.45
CA LEU A 399 26.89 -5.06 0.31
C LEU A 399 28.05 -4.38 1.03
N SER A 400 28.76 -3.45 0.35
CA SER A 400 29.85 -2.68 0.95
C SER A 400 29.36 -1.76 2.09
N HIS A 401 28.16 -1.20 1.97
CA HIS A 401 27.55 -0.43 3.05
C HIS A 401 27.29 -1.30 4.28
N PHE A 402 26.81 -2.53 4.11
CA PHE A 402 26.57 -3.47 5.23
C PHE A 402 27.84 -4.02 5.88
N GLU A 403 29.02 -3.84 5.27
CA GLU A 403 30.30 -4.18 5.90
C GLU A 403 30.82 -3.07 6.82
N THR A 404 30.39 -1.83 6.62
CA THR A 404 31.03 -0.65 7.23
C THR A 404 30.09 0.22 8.05
N CYS A 405 28.80 0.27 7.72
CA CYS A 405 27.82 1.09 8.43
C CYS A 405 27.41 0.44 9.75
N SER A 406 27.68 1.10 10.88
CA SER A 406 27.35 0.59 12.22
C SER A 406 25.85 0.41 12.47
N GLY A 407 24.99 1.12 11.71
CA GLY A 407 23.54 1.01 11.80
C GLY A 407 22.96 -0.24 11.11
N CYS A 408 23.58 -0.65 10.00
CA CYS A 408 23.06 -1.72 9.12
C CYS A 408 24.07 -2.85 8.92
N TYR A 409 25.06 -2.96 9.81
CA TYR A 409 26.11 -3.97 9.71
C TYR A 409 25.53 -5.38 9.61
N GLN A 410 25.99 -6.15 8.61
CA GLN A 410 25.56 -7.53 8.33
C GLN A 410 24.07 -7.71 7.99
N TYR A 411 23.36 -6.66 7.57
CA TYR A 411 21.94 -6.77 7.17
C TYR A 411 21.68 -7.91 6.17
N ASP A 412 22.61 -8.15 5.25
CA ASP A 412 22.55 -9.19 4.23
C ASP A 412 22.71 -10.63 4.78
N LYS A 413 23.30 -10.80 5.96
CA LYS A 413 23.73 -12.11 6.51
C LYS A 413 22.86 -12.65 7.63
N VAL A 414 21.98 -11.81 8.19
CA VAL A 414 21.12 -12.17 9.33
C VAL A 414 19.75 -12.66 8.86
N SER A 415 19.05 -13.42 9.73
CA SER A 415 17.68 -13.88 9.48
C SER A 415 16.70 -12.73 9.31
N TRP A 416 15.49 -13.01 8.80
CA TRP A 416 14.48 -11.97 8.63
C TRP A 416 14.09 -11.31 9.95
N GLU A 417 13.92 -12.10 11.01
CA GLU A 417 13.65 -11.55 12.35
C GLU A 417 14.80 -10.65 12.86
N ALA A 418 16.05 -11.05 12.63
CA ALA A 418 17.22 -10.29 13.06
C ALA A 418 17.44 -8.99 12.25
N ARG A 419 16.75 -8.81 11.11
CA ARG A 419 16.73 -7.53 10.36
C ARG A 419 15.86 -6.46 11.03
N VAL A 420 14.90 -6.83 11.88
CA VAL A 420 13.95 -5.87 12.48
C VAL A 420 14.64 -4.76 13.29
N PRO A 421 15.60 -5.06 14.20
CA PRO A 421 16.30 -4.00 14.92
C PRO A 421 17.16 -3.12 14.00
N LEU A 422 17.69 -3.67 12.91
CA LEU A 422 18.47 -2.90 11.92
C LEU A 422 17.58 -1.94 11.11
N LEU A 423 16.37 -2.38 10.76
CA LEU A 423 15.33 -1.51 10.19
C LEU A 423 14.94 -0.40 11.17
N GLY A 424 14.77 -0.74 12.46
CA GLY A 424 14.52 0.24 13.52
C GLY A 424 15.59 1.34 13.56
N LYS A 425 16.87 0.98 13.52
CA LYS A 425 17.99 1.94 13.45
C LYS A 425 17.99 2.78 12.17
N ALA A 426 17.65 2.18 11.02
CA ALA A 426 17.55 2.91 9.77
C ALA A 426 16.43 3.96 9.83
N TYR A 427 15.28 3.62 10.42
CA TYR A 427 14.21 4.57 10.70
C TYR A 427 14.62 5.64 11.72
N GLU A 428 15.33 5.29 12.78
CA GLU A 428 15.87 6.31 13.71
C GLU A 428 16.82 7.29 13.00
N THR A 429 17.61 6.81 12.04
CA THR A 429 18.52 7.64 11.23
C THR A 429 17.76 8.52 10.23
N LYS A 430 16.62 8.02 9.70
CA LYS A 430 15.76 8.73 8.72
C LYS A 430 15.33 10.12 9.16
N TYR A 431 15.20 10.37 10.47
CA TYR A 431 14.93 11.72 11.00
C TYR A 431 15.94 12.78 10.56
N THR A 432 17.12 12.37 10.09
CA THR A 432 18.17 13.24 9.55
C THR A 432 18.73 12.79 8.21
N ASP A 433 18.74 11.49 7.93
CA ASP A 433 19.35 10.90 6.73
C ASP A 433 18.65 9.59 6.33
N CYS A 434 18.10 9.54 5.12
CA CYS A 434 17.39 8.38 4.56
C CYS A 434 18.32 7.38 3.84
N SER A 435 19.65 7.59 3.86
CA SER A 435 20.61 6.78 3.10
C SER A 435 20.56 5.29 3.48
N CYS A 436 20.58 4.97 4.77
CA CYS A 436 20.51 3.58 5.25
C CYS A 436 19.23 2.88 4.78
N LEU A 437 18.08 3.55 4.90
CA LEU A 437 16.81 3.01 4.45
C LEU A 437 16.79 2.81 2.93
N SER A 438 17.34 3.73 2.16
CA SER A 438 17.41 3.63 0.69
C SER A 438 18.34 2.51 0.23
N ILE A 439 19.47 2.30 0.92
CA ILE A 439 20.37 1.15 0.69
C ILE A 439 19.69 -0.18 1.00
N ILE A 440 19.01 -0.29 2.15
CA ILE A 440 18.23 -1.47 2.51
C ILE A 440 17.15 -1.73 1.46
N SER A 441 16.39 -0.70 1.08
CA SER A 441 15.29 -0.81 0.13
C SER A 441 15.78 -1.31 -1.25
N THR A 442 16.88 -0.75 -1.74
CA THR A 442 17.51 -1.20 -2.98
C THR A 442 17.94 -2.66 -2.87
N TYR A 443 18.66 -3.03 -1.79
CA TYR A 443 19.09 -4.41 -1.58
C TYR A 443 17.91 -5.40 -1.54
N MET A 444 16.81 -5.01 -0.91
CA MET A 444 15.63 -5.85 -0.79
C MET A 444 15.09 -6.23 -2.18
N VAL A 445 14.92 -5.26 -3.07
CA VAL A 445 14.45 -5.52 -4.43
C VAL A 445 15.45 -6.33 -5.25
N LEU A 446 16.75 -6.04 -5.13
CA LEU A 446 17.78 -6.71 -5.94
C LEU A 446 18.01 -8.17 -5.52
N ALA A 447 17.97 -8.50 -4.23
CA ALA A 447 18.53 -9.75 -3.72
C ALA A 447 17.63 -10.56 -2.76
N CYS A 448 16.39 -10.13 -2.52
CA CYS A 448 15.61 -10.61 -1.37
C CYS A 448 14.14 -10.93 -1.70
N MET A 449 13.81 -11.08 -2.98
CA MET A 449 12.42 -11.24 -3.44
C MET A 449 11.90 -12.67 -3.39
N GLU A 450 12.76 -13.70 -3.32
CA GLU A 450 12.28 -15.09 -3.32
C GLU A 450 11.25 -15.41 -2.22
N PRO A 451 11.45 -15.02 -0.94
CA PRO A 451 10.46 -15.31 0.09
C PRO A 451 9.12 -14.60 -0.10
N VAL A 452 9.11 -13.44 -0.78
CA VAL A 452 7.86 -12.75 -1.17
C VAL A 452 7.05 -13.62 -2.12
N TRP A 453 7.72 -14.25 -3.10
CA TRP A 453 7.05 -15.12 -4.06
C TRP A 453 6.65 -16.48 -3.45
N TRP A 454 7.45 -17.02 -2.54
CA TRP A 454 7.09 -18.21 -1.77
C TRP A 454 5.88 -17.98 -0.86
N ALA A 455 5.75 -16.77 -0.29
CA ALA A 455 4.60 -16.43 0.55
C ALA A 455 3.27 -16.52 -0.21
N VAL A 456 3.28 -16.30 -1.52
CA VAL A 456 2.07 -16.28 -2.36
C VAL A 456 1.84 -17.56 -3.17
N ASP A 457 2.88 -18.36 -3.34
CA ASP A 457 2.77 -19.66 -4.01
C ASP A 457 1.97 -20.65 -3.15
N TYR A 458 0.92 -21.23 -3.72
CA TYR A 458 0.09 -22.23 -3.04
C TYR A 458 0.85 -23.54 -2.76
N ALA A 459 1.92 -23.81 -3.51
CA ALA A 459 2.72 -25.02 -3.37
C ALA A 459 3.70 -24.91 -2.20
N THR A 460 4.08 -23.69 -1.80
CA THR A 460 5.01 -23.44 -0.70
C THR A 460 4.36 -23.77 0.64
N GLU A 461 5.03 -24.62 1.43
CA GLU A 461 4.60 -24.96 2.77
C GLU A 461 5.05 -23.90 3.79
N TYR A 462 4.17 -23.60 4.74
CA TYR A 462 4.50 -22.82 5.93
C TYR A 462 4.57 -23.75 7.14
N THR A 463 5.71 -23.72 7.84
CA THR A 463 6.02 -24.61 8.98
C THR A 463 6.05 -23.91 10.34
N GLY A 464 5.77 -22.60 10.35
CA GLY A 464 5.85 -21.78 11.55
C GLY A 464 4.60 -21.84 12.44
N PRO A 465 4.55 -21.01 13.50
CA PRO A 465 3.41 -20.95 14.40
C PRO A 465 2.13 -20.50 13.68
N MET A 466 0.97 -21.08 14.02
CA MET A 466 -0.34 -20.79 13.41
C MET A 466 -1.40 -20.47 14.49
N GLU A 467 -1.00 -19.81 15.57
CA GLU A 467 -1.91 -19.49 16.69
C GLU A 467 -3.13 -18.67 16.24
N LYS A 468 -4.20 -18.70 17.04
CA LYS A 468 -5.49 -18.13 16.67
C LYS A 468 -5.39 -16.66 16.30
N TRP A 469 -5.99 -16.37 15.16
CA TRP A 469 -6.36 -15.06 14.67
C TRP A 469 -6.96 -14.19 15.79
N SER A 470 -6.44 -12.98 15.97
CA SER A 470 -7.15 -11.97 16.75
C SER A 470 -8.26 -11.42 15.84
N PRO A 471 -9.55 -11.62 16.17
CA PRO A 471 -10.67 -11.14 15.36
C PRO A 471 -10.77 -9.61 15.32
N LEU A 472 -9.88 -8.93 16.02
CA LEU A 472 -9.83 -7.49 16.21
C LEU A 472 -9.33 -6.71 14.97
N LEU A 473 -9.33 -7.29 13.77
CA LEU A 473 -8.75 -6.64 12.58
C LEU A 473 -9.52 -6.94 11.27
N CYS A 474 -10.78 -7.35 11.37
CA CYS A 474 -11.71 -7.48 10.24
C CYS A 474 -12.87 -6.49 10.38
#